data_AF-A0ABD1ZB73-F1
#
_entry.id   AF-A0ABD1ZB73-F1
#
_cell.length_a   1.000
_cell.length_b   1.000
_cell.length_c   1.000
_cell.angle_alpha   90.00
_cell.angle_beta   90.00
_cell.angle_gamma   90.00
#
_symmetry.space_group_name_H-M   'P 1'
#
loop_
_entity.id
_entity.type
_entity.pdbx_description
1 polymer ?
#
loop_
_entity_poly.entity_id
_entity_poly.type
_entity_poly.pdbx_seq_one_letter_code
_entity_poly.pdbx_strand_id
1 'polypeptide(L)'
;MDNEQADKWRRNSQQRWIRVGDAPSKFFFTLLNAKHSNEEIGVLTTKDGNIVEEQSGIMAELHKYYTKLYKADPETSHTLQVRKEALEGITNKVTASQKAKLTAIPTKEEINKTIKELKTRMPRALMV
;
A
#
# COMPACT_ATOMS: atom_id res chain seq x y z
N MET A 1 -50.50 22.88 1.60
CA MET A 1 -49.28 22.31 0.97
C MET A 1 -49.74 21.08 0.24
N ASP A 2 -49.70 21.13 -1.09
CA ASP A 2 -50.47 20.24 -1.94
C ASP A 2 -49.85 18.85 -2.03
N ASN A 3 -50.62 17.82 -1.70
CA ASN A 3 -50.17 16.40 -1.70
C ASN A 3 -49.56 15.97 -3.05
N GLU A 4 -49.96 16.59 -4.16
CA GLU A 4 -49.38 16.34 -5.48
C GLU A 4 -47.91 16.75 -5.57
N GLN A 5 -47.51 17.84 -4.92
CA GLN A 5 -46.11 18.24 -4.85
C GLN A 5 -45.33 17.23 -4.03
N ALA A 6 -45.84 16.81 -2.87
CA ALA A 6 -45.16 15.79 -2.05
C ALA A 6 -44.94 14.47 -2.84
N ASP A 7 -45.94 14.02 -3.61
CA ASP A 7 -45.83 12.80 -4.41
C ASP A 7 -44.86 12.96 -5.60
N LYS A 8 -44.85 14.13 -6.26
CA LYS A 8 -43.88 14.43 -7.32
C LYS A 8 -42.46 14.38 -6.78
N TRP A 9 -42.22 14.95 -5.60
CA TRP A 9 -40.91 14.95 -4.96
C TRP A 9 -40.47 13.54 -4.55
N ARG A 10 -41.40 12.72 -4.04
CA ARG A 10 -41.15 11.31 -3.70
C ARG A 10 -40.72 10.49 -4.93
N ARG A 11 -41.47 10.60 -6.04
CA ARG A 11 -41.15 9.90 -7.30
C ARG A 11 -39.80 10.32 -7.88
N ASN A 12 -39.53 11.62 -7.90
CA ASN A 12 -38.27 12.16 -8.40
C ASN A 12 -37.07 11.72 -7.54
N SER A 13 -37.24 11.67 -6.21
CA SER A 13 -36.19 11.21 -5.30
C SER A 13 -35.87 9.73 -5.51
N GLN A 14 -36.89 8.88 -5.67
CA GLN A 14 -36.71 7.45 -5.95
C GLN A 14 -36.03 7.20 -7.30
N GLN A 15 -36.46 7.90 -8.36
CA GLN A 15 -35.79 7.81 -9.68
C GLN A 15 -34.32 8.25 -9.61
N ARG A 16 -34.03 9.32 -8.84
CA ARG A 16 -32.66 9.79 -8.64
C ARG A 16 -31.81 8.76 -7.88
N TRP A 17 -32.36 8.15 -6.83
CA TRP A 17 -31.70 7.09 -6.06
C TRP A 17 -31.42 5.86 -6.91
N ILE A 18 -32.35 5.42 -7.77
CA ILE A 18 -32.13 4.29 -8.67
C ILE A 18 -31.02 4.59 -9.70
N ARG A 19 -30.94 5.82 -10.19
CA ARG A 19 -29.95 6.23 -11.21
C ARG A 19 -28.56 6.47 -10.63
N VAL A 20 -28.48 7.06 -9.44
CA VAL A 20 -27.21 7.49 -8.82
C VAL A 20 -26.73 6.47 -7.80
N GLY A 21 -27.63 5.68 -7.20
CA GLY A 21 -27.30 4.73 -6.15
C GLY A 21 -26.53 5.40 -5.01
N ASP A 22 -25.50 4.71 -4.55
CA ASP A 22 -24.52 5.20 -3.57
C ASP A 22 -23.31 5.89 -4.24
N ALA A 23 -23.48 6.40 -5.47
CA ALA A 23 -22.38 7.07 -6.15
C ALA A 23 -22.03 8.37 -5.38
N PRO A 24 -20.73 8.62 -5.14
CA PRO A 24 -20.30 9.81 -4.43
C PRO A 24 -20.78 11.07 -5.16
N SER A 25 -21.49 11.92 -4.41
CA SER A 25 -22.03 13.16 -4.95
C SER A 25 -20.91 14.17 -5.25
N LYS A 26 -21.17 15.15 -6.13
CA LYS A 26 -20.26 16.28 -6.33
C LYS A 26 -19.90 16.98 -5.01
N PHE A 27 -20.86 17.06 -4.08
CA PHE A 27 -20.66 17.60 -2.73
C PHE A 27 -19.63 16.79 -1.92
N PHE A 28 -19.69 15.46 -2.00
CA PHE A 28 -18.69 14.58 -1.38
C PHE A 28 -17.29 14.84 -1.92
N PHE A 29 -17.14 14.96 -3.25
CA PHE A 29 -15.84 15.27 -3.85
C PHE A 29 -15.35 16.68 -3.48
N THR A 30 -16.23 17.67 -3.38
CA THR A 30 -15.84 19.01 -2.92
C THR A 30 -15.30 18.99 -1.48
N LEU A 31 -15.97 18.27 -0.58
CA LEU A 31 -15.51 18.07 0.79
C LEU A 31 -14.18 17.31 0.84
N LEU A 32 -14.04 16.25 0.06
CA LEU A 32 -12.82 15.45 -0.03
C LEU A 32 -11.64 16.30 -0.54
N ASN A 33 -11.87 17.08 -1.59
CA ASN A 33 -10.84 17.94 -2.20
C ASN A 33 -10.42 19.06 -1.25
N ALA A 34 -11.36 19.69 -0.55
CA ALA A 34 -11.05 20.70 0.46
C ALA A 34 -10.23 20.11 1.62
N LYS A 35 -10.58 18.90 2.06
CA LYS A 35 -9.80 18.16 3.06
C LYS A 35 -8.39 17.84 2.54
N HIS A 36 -8.28 17.32 1.32
CA HIS A 36 -7.00 16.97 0.72
C HIS A 36 -6.07 18.19 0.56
N SER A 37 -6.62 19.34 0.16
CA SER A 37 -5.87 20.60 0.08
C SER A 37 -5.35 21.09 1.43
N ASN A 38 -6.03 20.76 2.53
CA ASN A 38 -5.58 21.12 3.88
C ASN A 38 -4.57 20.11 4.45
N GLU A 39 -4.60 18.87 3.98
CA GLU A 39 -3.68 17.80 4.38
C GLU A 39 -2.40 17.79 3.54
N GLU A 40 -2.34 18.57 2.46
CA GLU A 40 -1.16 18.70 1.63
C GLU A 40 -0.04 19.43 2.38
N ILE A 41 1.17 18.88 2.31
CA ILE A 41 2.36 19.52 2.85
C ILE A 41 2.76 20.63 1.88
N GLY A 42 2.29 21.86 2.12
CA GLY A 42 2.57 23.01 1.27
C GLY A 42 3.90 23.72 1.57
N VAL A 43 4.46 23.55 2.77
CA VAL A 43 5.70 24.21 3.18
C VAL A 43 6.54 23.27 4.03
N LEU A 44 7.82 23.15 3.68
CA LEU A 44 8.81 22.39 4.44
C LEU A 44 9.93 23.33 4.91
N THR A 45 10.23 23.30 6.21
CA THR A 45 11.40 23.99 6.77
C THR A 45 12.54 22.99 6.96
N THR A 46 13.63 23.18 6.21
CA THR A 46 14.84 22.35 6.29
C THR A 46 15.62 22.67 7.57
N LYS A 47 16.47 21.73 8.02
CA LYS A 47 17.33 21.89 9.21
C LYS A 47 18.26 23.10 9.13
N ASP A 48 18.59 23.55 7.92
CA ASP A 48 19.44 24.72 7.65
C ASP A 48 18.67 26.04 7.75
N GLY A 49 17.37 26.02 8.09
CA GLY A 49 16.50 27.19 8.18
C GLY A 49 15.88 27.62 6.85
N ASN A 50 16.14 26.91 5.76
CA ASN A 50 15.56 27.19 4.45
C ASN A 50 14.09 26.75 4.39
N ILE A 51 13.26 27.59 3.77
CA ILE A 51 11.83 27.32 3.54
C ILE A 51 11.67 26.89 2.09
N VAL A 52 11.07 25.71 1.89
CA VAL A 52 10.77 25.14 0.58
C VAL A 52 9.25 25.06 0.43
N GLU A 53 8.70 25.87 -0.47
CA GLU A 53 7.26 25.93 -0.77
C GLU A 53 6.91 25.22 -2.08
N GLU A 54 7.91 24.95 -2.92
CA GLU A 54 7.70 24.24 -4.18
C GLU A 54 7.56 22.73 -3.95
N GLN A 55 6.47 22.12 -4.44
CA GLN A 55 6.22 20.68 -4.28
C GLN A 55 7.35 19.79 -4.80
N SER A 56 8.01 20.19 -5.89
CA SER A 56 9.16 19.45 -6.44
C SER A 56 10.33 19.41 -5.44
N GLY A 57 10.58 20.54 -4.76
CA GLY A 57 11.60 20.70 -3.73
C GLY A 57 11.24 19.94 -2.45
N ILE A 58 9.97 19.97 -2.02
CA ILE A 58 9.48 19.21 -0.87
C ILE A 58 9.69 17.71 -1.10
N MET A 59 9.33 17.21 -2.28
CA MET A 59 9.53 15.81 -2.65
C MET A 59 11.02 15.43 -2.66
N ALA A 60 11.88 16.28 -3.23
CA ALA A 60 13.32 16.03 -3.27
C ALA A 60 13.94 15.96 -1.86
N GLU A 61 13.57 16.88 -0.97
CA GLU A 61 14.11 16.93 0.39
C GLU A 61 13.57 15.77 1.23
N LEU A 62 12.29 15.39 1.09
CA LEU A 62 11.73 14.18 1.69
C LEU A 62 12.45 12.92 1.22
N HIS A 63 12.66 12.79 -0.09
CA HIS A 63 13.36 11.66 -0.67
C HIS A 63 14.79 11.56 -0.12
N LYS A 64 15.52 12.67 -0.06
CA LYS A 64 16.86 12.75 0.52
C LYS A 64 16.87 12.39 2.00
N TYR A 65 15.92 12.91 2.78
CA TYR A 65 15.80 12.62 4.21
C TYR A 65 15.55 11.13 4.47
N TYR A 66 14.54 10.54 3.82
CA TYR A 66 14.20 9.14 4.02
C TYR A 66 15.24 8.19 3.43
N THR A 67 15.87 8.56 2.32
CA THR A 67 17.03 7.82 1.80
C THR A 67 18.17 7.81 2.81
N LYS A 68 18.41 8.92 3.53
CA LYS A 68 19.41 8.94 4.60
C LYS A 68 18.97 8.13 5.82
N LEU A 69 17.70 8.20 6.20
CA LEU A 69 17.14 7.48 7.35
C LEU A 69 17.17 5.97 7.16
N TYR A 70 16.83 5.50 5.97
CA TYR A 70 16.76 4.08 5.62
C TYR A 70 17.98 3.56 4.88
N LYS A 71 19.01 4.39 4.68
CA LYS A 71 20.32 3.87 4.30
C LYS A 71 20.78 3.00 5.47
N ALA A 72 20.87 1.70 5.21
CA ALA A 72 21.50 0.76 6.13
C ALA A 72 22.84 1.36 6.56
N ASP A 73 23.07 1.38 7.88
CA ASP A 73 24.36 1.77 8.44
C ASP A 73 25.42 0.98 7.66
N PRO A 74 26.49 1.62 7.14
CA PRO A 74 27.55 0.87 6.49
C PRO A 74 27.96 -0.26 7.42
N GLU A 75 27.91 -1.50 6.92
CA GLU A 75 28.27 -2.72 7.65
C GLU A 75 29.64 -2.50 8.31
N THR A 76 29.60 -2.05 9.56
CA THR A 76 30.77 -1.70 10.35
C THR A 76 31.27 -3.01 10.94
N SER A 77 32.57 -3.11 11.25
CA SER A 77 33.12 -4.32 11.87
C SER A 77 32.29 -4.80 13.07
N HIS A 78 31.69 -3.87 13.83
CA HIS A 78 30.82 -4.16 14.96
C HIS A 78 29.44 -4.73 14.56
N THR A 79 28.78 -4.21 13.52
CA THR A 79 27.47 -4.73 13.08
C THR A 79 27.58 -6.13 12.49
N LEU A 80 28.68 -6.41 11.78
CA LEU A 80 29.02 -7.74 11.27
C LEU A 80 29.31 -8.73 12.40
N GLN A 81 29.96 -8.27 13.48
CA GLN A 81 30.23 -9.08 14.66
C GLN A 81 28.93 -9.48 15.37
N VAL A 82 28.07 -8.50 15.69
CA VAL A 82 26.76 -8.74 16.32
C VAL A 82 25.88 -9.64 15.45
N ARG A 83 25.92 -9.45 14.13
CA ARG A 83 25.21 -10.34 13.19
C ARG A 83 25.72 -11.77 13.24
N LYS A 84 27.04 -11.97 13.30
CA LYS A 84 27.62 -13.32 13.41
C LYS A 84 27.23 -13.98 14.73
N GLU A 85 27.37 -13.27 15.84
CA GLU A 85 26.97 -13.75 17.18
C GLU A 85 25.47 -14.09 17.25
N ALA A 86 24.61 -13.27 16.66
CA ALA A 86 23.17 -13.54 16.57
C ALA A 86 22.84 -14.75 15.68
N LEU A 87 23.65 -15.01 14.65
CA LEU A 87 23.48 -16.15 13.74
C LEU A 87 24.07 -17.46 14.29
N GLU A 88 25.02 -17.40 15.22
CA GLU A 88 25.64 -18.59 15.85
C GLU A 88 24.63 -19.42 16.68
N GLY A 89 23.60 -18.78 17.25
CA GLY A 89 22.51 -19.46 17.95
C GLY A 89 21.47 -20.11 17.02
N ILE A 90 21.52 -19.83 15.71
CA ILE A 90 20.53 -20.35 14.76
C ILE A 90 21.04 -21.68 14.20
N THR A 91 20.45 -22.78 14.68
CA THR A 91 20.68 -24.10 14.09
C THR A 91 20.29 -24.08 12.61
N ASN A 92 21.27 -24.27 11.73
CA ASN A 92 21.07 -24.24 10.28
C ASN A 92 20.36 -25.54 9.85
N LYS A 93 19.03 -25.57 9.98
CA LYS A 93 18.19 -26.73 9.58
C LYS A 93 18.12 -26.95 8.07
N VAL A 94 18.69 -26.03 7.29
CA VAL A 94 18.64 -26.05 5.82
C VAL A 94 20.02 -26.38 5.27
N THR A 95 20.11 -27.49 4.54
CA THR A 95 21.35 -27.92 3.87
C THR A 95 21.70 -26.99 2.71
N ALA A 96 22.98 -26.93 2.33
CA ALA A 96 23.46 -26.09 1.22
C ALA A 96 22.69 -26.33 -0.09
N SER A 97 22.33 -27.59 -0.38
CA SER A 97 21.49 -27.97 -1.54
C SER A 97 20.08 -27.37 -1.48
N GLN A 98 19.46 -27.31 -0.30
CA GLN A 98 18.14 -26.71 -0.12
C GLN A 98 18.19 -25.19 -0.25
N LYS A 99 19.25 -24.54 0.25
CA LYS A 99 19.44 -23.08 0.08
C LYS A 99 19.54 -22.70 -1.39
N ALA A 100 20.33 -23.44 -2.16
CA ALA A 100 20.48 -23.23 -3.59
C ALA A 100 19.14 -23.37 -4.33
N LYS A 101 18.29 -24.34 -3.94
CA LYS A 101 16.94 -24.49 -4.49
C LYS A 101 15.99 -23.36 -4.10
N LEU A 102 16.09 -22.84 -2.87
CA LEU A 102 15.26 -21.72 -2.38
C LEU A 102 15.61 -20.37 -3.03
N THR A 103 16.84 -20.20 -3.49
CA THR A 103 17.29 -19.00 -4.21
C THR A 103 17.17 -19.09 -5.73
N ALA A 104 16.88 -20.28 -6.26
CA ALA A 104 16.74 -20.50 -7.70
C ALA A 104 15.37 -20.02 -8.21
N ILE A 105 15.32 -19.61 -9.48
CA ILE A 105 14.07 -19.26 -10.15
C ILE A 105 13.24 -20.55 -10.32
N PRO A 106 11.94 -20.56 -9.96
CA PRO A 106 11.10 -21.74 -10.08
C PRO A 106 10.90 -22.15 -11.54
N THR A 107 10.88 -23.45 -11.78
CA THR A 107 10.66 -24.02 -13.11
C THR A 107 9.18 -24.11 -13.46
N LYS A 108 8.85 -24.12 -14.76
CA LYS A 108 7.45 -24.19 -15.26
C LYS A 108 6.69 -25.43 -14.71
N GLU A 109 7.40 -26.52 -14.48
CA GLU A 109 6.82 -27.76 -13.97
C GLU A 109 6.41 -27.64 -12.49
N GLU A 110 7.22 -26.97 -11.68
CA GLU A 110 6.91 -26.68 -10.26
C GLU A 110 5.70 -25.74 -10.14
N ILE A 111 5.60 -24.75 -11.04
CA ILE A 111 4.45 -23.84 -11.10
C ILE A 111 3.16 -24.63 -11.44
N ASN A 112 3.20 -25.51 -12.45
CA ASN A 112 2.02 -26.30 -12.81
C ASN A 112 1.63 -27.30 -11.73
N LYS A 113 2.60 -27.92 -11.06
CA LYS A 113 2.36 -28.84 -9.94
C LYS A 113 1.71 -28.11 -8.76
N THR A 114 2.23 -26.94 -8.38
CA THR A 114 1.66 -26.14 -7.29
C THR A 114 0.24 -25.66 -7.63
N ILE A 115 -0.03 -25.20 -8.85
CA ILE A 115 -1.39 -24.82 -9.28
C ILE A 115 -2.36 -26.00 -9.16
N LYS A 116 -1.93 -27.20 -9.56
CA LYS A 116 -2.75 -28.42 -9.48
C LYS A 116 -3.04 -28.82 -8.03
N GLU A 117 -2.03 -28.75 -7.17
CA GLU A 117 -2.18 -29.02 -5.73
C GLU A 117 -3.06 -27.98 -5.04
N LEU A 118 -2.94 -26.70 -5.41
CA LEU A 118 -3.78 -25.61 -4.88
C LEU A 118 -5.25 -25.81 -5.25
N LYS A 119 -5.53 -26.17 -6.52
CA LYS A 119 -6.89 -26.52 -6.98
C LYS A 119 -7.48 -27.73 -6.26
N THR A 120 -6.63 -28.65 -5.82
CA THR A 120 -7.06 -29.86 -5.10
C THR A 120 -7.32 -29.57 -3.61
N ARG A 121 -6.62 -28.59 -3.02
CA ARG A 121 -6.76 -28.17 -1.62
C ARG A 121 -7.80 -27.09 -1.37
N MET A 122 -8.26 -26.38 -2.40
CA MET A 122 -9.40 -25.46 -2.27
C MET A 122 -10.71 -26.25 -2.11
N PRO A 123 -11.49 -26.02 -1.04
CA PRO A 123 -12.81 -26.64 -0.92
C PRO A 123 -13.70 -26.16 -2.05
N ARG A 124 -14.46 -27.08 -2.66
CA ARG A 124 -15.38 -26.84 -3.80
C ARG A 124 -16.40 -25.70 -3.60
N ALA A 125 -16.53 -25.17 -2.39
CA ALA A 125 -17.43 -24.05 -2.06
C ALA A 125 -16.96 -22.67 -2.57
N LEU A 126 -15.72 -22.54 -3.07
CA LEU A 126 -15.19 -21.27 -3.63
C LEU A 126 -14.96 -21.31 -5.15
N MET A 127 -15.45 -22.33 -5.84
CA MET A 127 -15.47 -22.40 -7.30
C MET A 127 -16.84 -21.94 -7.81
N VAL A 128 -17.03 -20.61 -7.87
CA VAL A 128 -18.05 -19.95 -8.70
C VAL A 128 -17.32 -19.21 -9.80
#